data_AF-A0A087UKG9-F1
#
_entry.id   AF-A0A087UKG9-F1
#
_cell.length_a   1.000
_cell.length_b   1.000
_cell.length_c   1.000
_cell.angle_alpha   90.00
_cell.angle_beta   90.00
_cell.angle_gamma   90.00
#
_symmetry.space_group_name_H-M   'P 1'
#
loop_
_entity.id
_entity.type
_entity.pdbx_description
1 polymer ?
#
loop_
_entity_poly.entity_id
_entity_poly.type
_entity_poly.pdbx_seq_one_letter_code
_entity_poly.pdbx_strand_id
1 'polypeptide(L)'
;MLTEFGQVSKYLDLRKNPFNCSACGMEDFQAFFRDSNLTFTLPNEQIDNLSYTCVEPVFLRKKPFESVELPVVNCDVEEAALIGLLAIASICFAILFVMLVLLVCFFFRWYVRYWVFYVQAKMKEKKNNRIYEPRYSYDAFLSYNSANTPWVVTYLIPALEVQEPKFKLCVHERDFQVGSLITENILEAIDASRKVILILSESFIKSEWCMFELHMAQHKLFDDTRDGLI
;
A
#
# COMPACT_ATOMS: atom_id res chain seq x y z
N MET A 1 -15.08 -36.49 -37.85
CA MET A 1 -15.24 -37.87 -37.34
C MET A 1 -16.32 -38.65 -38.09
N LEU A 2 -17.49 -38.06 -38.40
CA LEU A 2 -18.57 -38.75 -39.13
C LEU A 2 -18.29 -38.99 -40.63
N THR A 3 -17.43 -38.19 -41.27
CA THR A 3 -17.08 -38.32 -42.69
C THR A 3 -16.23 -39.55 -43.02
N GLU A 4 -15.45 -40.07 -42.06
CA GLU A 4 -14.61 -41.26 -42.27
C GLU A 4 -15.40 -42.57 -42.20
N PHE A 5 -16.53 -42.59 -41.48
CA PHE A 5 -17.37 -43.78 -41.32
C PHE A 5 -17.99 -44.26 -42.64
N GLY A 6 -18.31 -43.35 -43.55
CA GLY A 6 -18.88 -43.66 -44.87
C GLY A 6 -17.95 -44.44 -45.82
N GLN A 7 -16.65 -44.54 -45.49
CA GLN A 7 -15.68 -45.29 -46.29
C GLN A 7 -15.56 -46.76 -45.87
N VAL A 8 -15.99 -47.13 -44.65
CA VAL A 8 -15.73 -48.45 -44.05
C VAL A 8 -16.96 -49.37 -44.08
N SER A 9 -18.17 -48.80 -43.99
CA SER A 9 -19.43 -49.55 -44.08
C SER A 9 -20.39 -48.82 -45.01
N LYS A 10 -21.15 -49.55 -45.84
CA LYS A 10 -22.22 -48.98 -46.68
C LYS A 10 -23.57 -48.90 -45.97
N TYR A 11 -23.70 -49.56 -44.81
CA TYR A 11 -24.97 -49.69 -44.09
C TYR A 11 -24.85 -49.16 -42.67
N LEU A 12 -25.85 -48.40 -42.23
CA LEU A 12 -25.93 -47.85 -40.87
C LEU A 12 -27.38 -47.96 -40.35
N ASP A 13 -27.57 -48.68 -39.26
CA ASP A 13 -28.89 -48.84 -38.62
C ASP A 13 -28.99 -47.92 -37.39
N LEU A 14 -29.93 -46.97 -37.45
CA LEU A 14 -30.22 -46.04 -36.35
C LEU A 14 -31.60 -46.27 -35.72
N ARG A 15 -32.26 -47.39 -36.04
CA ARG A 15 -33.57 -47.74 -35.49
C ARG A 15 -33.40 -47.98 -33.99
N LYS A 16 -34.24 -47.32 -33.17
CA LYS A 16 -34.19 -47.23 -31.68
C LYS A 16 -33.40 -46.06 -31.10
N ASN A 17 -32.92 -45.12 -31.91
CA ASN A 17 -32.42 -43.85 -31.37
C ASN A 17 -33.58 -42.84 -31.19
N PRO A 18 -33.76 -42.27 -29.99
CA PRO A 18 -34.74 -41.21 -29.79
C PRO A 18 -34.20 -39.89 -30.37
N PHE A 19 -34.70 -39.50 -31.54
CA PHE A 19 -34.32 -38.22 -32.15
C PHE A 19 -35.02 -37.06 -31.47
N ASN A 20 -34.24 -36.14 -30.90
CA ASN A 20 -34.73 -34.89 -30.36
C ASN A 20 -34.61 -33.80 -31.44
N CYS A 21 -35.73 -33.47 -32.07
CA CYS A 21 -35.86 -32.45 -33.10
C CYS A 21 -36.16 -31.04 -32.55
N SER A 22 -36.01 -30.85 -31.23
CA SER A 22 -36.01 -29.54 -30.57
C SER A 22 -34.62 -29.11 -30.12
N ALA A 23 -33.65 -30.03 -30.11
CA ALA A 23 -32.31 -29.75 -29.66
C ALA A 23 -31.52 -28.98 -30.72
N CYS A 24 -30.93 -27.85 -30.33
CA CYS A 24 -29.91 -27.19 -31.14
C CYS A 24 -28.72 -28.13 -31.40
N GLY A 25 -28.12 -28.00 -32.58
CA GLY A 25 -26.96 -28.81 -32.98
C GLY A 25 -27.29 -30.12 -33.72
N MET A 26 -28.58 -30.45 -33.91
CA MET A 26 -28.98 -31.61 -34.72
C MET A 26 -28.97 -31.34 -36.23
N GLU A 27 -28.70 -30.10 -36.66
CA GLU A 27 -28.64 -29.72 -38.07
C GLU A 27 -27.47 -30.36 -38.81
N ASP A 28 -26.27 -30.37 -38.21
CA ASP A 28 -25.10 -31.03 -38.80
C ASP A 28 -25.35 -32.53 -38.97
N PHE A 29 -26.05 -33.14 -38.02
CA PHE A 29 -26.43 -34.54 -38.09
C PHE A 29 -27.52 -34.78 -39.16
N GLN A 30 -28.48 -33.86 -39.31
CA GLN A 30 -29.49 -33.92 -40.37
C GLN A 30 -28.87 -33.72 -41.76
N ALA A 31 -27.87 -32.83 -41.88
CA ALA A 31 -27.10 -32.63 -43.10
C ALA A 31 -26.27 -33.88 -43.44
N PHE A 32 -25.57 -34.46 -42.47
CA PHE A 32 -24.89 -35.75 -42.65
C PHE A 32 -25.87 -36.87 -43.05
N PHE A 33 -27.06 -36.90 -42.46
CA PHE A 33 -28.09 -37.87 -42.78
C PHE A 33 -28.56 -37.77 -44.24
N ARG A 34 -28.69 -36.55 -44.79
CA ARG A 34 -29.05 -36.31 -46.20
C ARG A 34 -27.90 -36.53 -47.18
N ASP A 35 -26.70 -36.04 -46.83
CA ASP A 35 -25.58 -35.92 -47.77
C ASP A 35 -24.64 -37.14 -47.77
N SER A 36 -24.84 -38.09 -46.84
CA SER A 36 -23.99 -39.29 -46.78
C SER A 36 -24.36 -40.33 -47.84
N ASN A 37 -23.35 -41.00 -48.39
CA ASN A 37 -23.52 -42.16 -49.30
C ASN A 37 -23.91 -43.47 -48.56
N LEU A 38 -24.37 -43.36 -47.31
CA LEU A 38 -24.74 -44.50 -46.48
C LEU A 38 -26.18 -44.92 -46.79
N THR A 39 -26.38 -46.22 -46.94
CA THR A 39 -27.75 -46.76 -47.01
C THR A 39 -28.21 -47.05 -45.59
N PHE A 40 -29.21 -46.30 -45.12
CA PHE A 40 -29.74 -46.46 -43.77
C PHE A 40 -30.71 -47.66 -43.65
N THR A 41 -30.42 -48.77 -44.33
CA THR A 41 -31.20 -50.03 -44.36
C THR A 41 -30.26 -51.23 -44.23
N LEU A 42 -30.72 -52.35 -43.64
CA LEU A 42 -29.98 -53.62 -43.68
C LEU A 42 -30.31 -54.39 -44.97
N PRO A 43 -29.36 -55.11 -45.59
CA PRO A 43 -29.53 -55.70 -46.92
C PRO A 43 -30.50 -56.89 -47.03
N ASN A 44 -31.41 -57.11 -46.07
CA ASN A 44 -32.35 -58.24 -46.11
C ASN A 44 -33.66 -58.05 -45.32
N GLU A 45 -34.06 -56.82 -45.01
CA GLU A 45 -35.38 -56.55 -44.42
C GLU A 45 -36.31 -55.85 -45.43
N GLN A 46 -37.49 -56.44 -45.57
CA GLN A 46 -38.55 -56.00 -46.45
C GLN A 46 -38.99 -54.57 -46.12
N ILE A 47 -39.26 -53.81 -47.18
CA ILE A 47 -39.59 -52.38 -47.20
C ILE A 47 -40.94 -52.16 -46.51
N ASP A 48 -40.95 -52.13 -45.18
CA ASP A 48 -42.10 -51.69 -44.39
C ASP A 48 -41.64 -50.57 -43.45
N ASN A 49 -41.82 -49.34 -43.94
CA ASN A 49 -41.93 -48.11 -43.16
C ASN A 49 -40.69 -47.72 -42.32
N LEU A 50 -39.51 -47.66 -42.95
CA LEU A 50 -38.34 -46.98 -42.40
C LEU A 50 -38.61 -45.47 -42.30
N SER A 51 -39.19 -45.04 -41.18
CA SER A 51 -39.25 -43.63 -40.83
C SER A 51 -38.44 -43.42 -39.56
N TYR A 52 -37.23 -42.90 -39.73
CA TYR A 52 -36.51 -42.26 -38.64
C TYR A 52 -37.36 -41.06 -38.21
N THR A 53 -37.93 -41.13 -37.01
CA THR A 53 -38.92 -40.14 -36.56
C THR A 53 -38.45 -39.38 -35.34
N CYS A 54 -38.86 -38.13 -35.26
CA CYS A 54 -38.69 -37.30 -34.07
C CYS A 54 -39.49 -37.89 -32.91
N VAL A 55 -38.87 -37.99 -31.73
CA VAL A 55 -39.51 -38.36 -30.47
C VAL A 55 -39.87 -37.11 -29.67
N GLU A 56 -38.96 -36.14 -29.68
CA GLU A 56 -39.14 -34.82 -29.07
C GLU A 56 -38.97 -33.75 -30.15
N PRO A 57 -39.62 -32.58 -30.01
CA PRO A 57 -40.63 -32.22 -29.03
C PRO A 57 -42.00 -32.82 -29.40
N VAL A 58 -42.97 -32.77 -28.49
CA VAL A 58 -44.29 -33.43 -28.64
C VAL A 58 -45.01 -33.05 -29.95
N PHE A 59 -44.82 -31.83 -30.44
CA PHE A 59 -45.45 -31.32 -31.68
C PHE A 59 -44.81 -31.82 -32.99
N LEU A 60 -43.58 -32.36 -32.93
CA LEU A 60 -42.90 -33.00 -34.07
C LEU A 60 -42.90 -34.53 -33.94
N ARG A 61 -43.50 -35.09 -32.90
CA ARG A 61 -43.46 -36.52 -32.62
C ARG A 61 -44.03 -37.33 -33.79
N LYS A 62 -43.31 -38.40 -34.17
CA LYS A 62 -43.62 -39.28 -35.32
C LYS A 62 -43.49 -38.63 -36.71
N LYS A 63 -43.02 -37.38 -36.82
CA LYS A 63 -42.67 -36.79 -38.12
C LYS A 63 -41.31 -37.32 -38.60
N PRO A 64 -41.10 -37.48 -39.92
CA PRO A 64 -39.83 -37.95 -40.47
C PRO A 64 -38.71 -36.94 -40.16
N PHE A 65 -37.61 -37.41 -39.56
CA PHE A 65 -36.46 -36.61 -39.17
C PHE A 65 -35.90 -35.77 -40.33
N GLU A 66 -35.88 -36.32 -41.55
CA GLU A 66 -35.38 -35.66 -42.76
C GLU A 66 -36.25 -34.49 -43.25
N SER A 67 -37.56 -34.59 -43.04
CA SER A 67 -38.55 -33.63 -43.55
C SER A 67 -38.84 -32.46 -42.61
N VAL A 68 -38.32 -32.53 -41.38
CA VAL A 68 -38.59 -31.53 -40.34
C VAL A 68 -37.60 -30.38 -40.47
N GLU A 69 -38.11 -29.16 -40.54
CA GLU A 69 -37.31 -27.95 -40.39
C GLU A 69 -36.87 -27.84 -38.92
N LEU A 70 -35.59 -28.06 -38.68
CA LEU A 70 -34.99 -27.86 -37.37
C LEU A 70 -34.86 -26.36 -37.10
N PRO A 71 -35.12 -25.90 -35.86
CA PRO A 71 -34.97 -24.49 -35.54
C PRO A 71 -33.49 -24.08 -35.56
N VAL A 72 -33.09 -23.32 -36.58
CA VAL A 72 -31.78 -22.62 -36.67
C VAL A 72 -31.67 -21.46 -35.69
N VAL A 73 -32.75 -21.18 -34.95
CA VAL A 73 -32.91 -19.94 -34.18
C VAL A 73 -32.18 -20.04 -32.84
N ASN A 74 -30.95 -19.54 -32.83
CA ASN A 74 -30.32 -18.78 -31.76
C ASN A 74 -30.42 -19.38 -30.34
N CYS A 75 -30.09 -20.66 -30.18
CA CYS A 75 -29.97 -21.28 -28.84
C CYS A 75 -28.81 -20.71 -28.01
N ASP A 76 -27.87 -19.99 -28.63
CA ASP A 76 -26.79 -19.31 -27.92
C ASP A 76 -27.26 -18.03 -27.19
N VAL A 77 -28.45 -17.49 -27.50
CA VAL A 77 -28.80 -16.12 -27.11
C VAL A 77 -29.37 -16.02 -25.70
N GLU A 78 -30.07 -17.04 -25.20
CA GLU A 78 -30.58 -17.01 -23.82
C GLU A 78 -29.46 -17.19 -22.79
N GLU A 79 -28.51 -18.11 -23.05
CA GLU A 79 -27.34 -18.28 -22.19
C GLU A 79 -26.36 -17.11 -22.34
N ALA A 80 -26.10 -16.62 -23.56
CA ALA A 80 -25.23 -15.47 -23.77
C ALA A 80 -25.81 -14.17 -23.21
N ALA A 81 -27.14 -13.98 -23.21
CA ALA A 81 -27.76 -12.80 -22.60
C ALA A 81 -27.62 -12.81 -21.07
N LEU A 82 -27.80 -13.97 -20.42
CA LEU A 82 -27.59 -14.10 -18.98
C LEU A 82 -26.12 -13.87 -18.61
N ILE A 83 -25.19 -14.48 -19.35
CA ILE A 83 -23.75 -14.27 -19.17
C ILE A 83 -23.38 -12.80 -19.39
N GLY A 84 -23.97 -12.15 -20.40
CA GLY A 84 -23.78 -10.73 -20.68
C GLY A 84 -24.25 -9.82 -19.55
N LEU A 85 -25.43 -10.09 -18.98
CA LEU A 85 -25.96 -9.33 -17.83
C LEU A 85 -25.08 -9.49 -16.59
N LEU A 86 -24.60 -10.71 -16.31
CA LEU A 86 -23.68 -10.97 -15.20
C LEU A 86 -22.33 -10.27 -15.41
N ALA A 87 -21.81 -10.27 -16.64
CA ALA A 87 -20.58 -9.56 -16.98
C ALA A 87 -20.75 -8.04 -16.74
N ILE A 88 -21.84 -7.43 -17.20
CA ILE A 88 -22.11 -5.99 -16.99
C ILE A 88 -22.25 -5.68 -15.49
N ALA A 89 -22.99 -6.51 -14.74
CA ALA A 89 -23.15 -6.32 -13.30
C ALA A 89 -21.81 -6.38 -12.56
N SER A 90 -20.95 -7.34 -12.91
CA SER A 90 -19.61 -7.47 -12.31
C SER A 90 -18.70 -6.28 -12.62
N ILE A 91 -18.75 -5.75 -13.85
CA ILE A 91 -17.99 -4.56 -14.24
C ILE A 91 -18.46 -3.33 -13.45
N CYS A 92 -19.77 -3.14 -13.33
CA CYS A 92 -20.35 -2.05 -12.53
C CYS A 92 -19.92 -2.13 -11.07
N PHE A 93 -19.96 -3.32 -10.47
CA PHE A 93 -19.51 -3.54 -9.10
C PHE A 93 -18.02 -3.23 -8.93
N ALA A 94 -17.17 -3.67 -9.86
CA ALA A 94 -15.74 -3.39 -9.83
C ALA A 94 -15.45 -1.87 -9.90
N ILE A 95 -16.16 -1.14 -10.77
CA ILE A 95 -16.02 0.32 -10.87
C ILE A 95 -16.44 1.00 -9.57
N LEU A 96 -17.59 0.62 -9.00
CA LEU A 96 -18.06 1.18 -7.73
C LEU A 96 -17.09 0.91 -6.58
N PHE A 97 -16.52 -0.30 -6.53
CA PHE A 97 -15.52 -0.66 -5.54
C PHE A 97 -14.25 0.19 -5.67
N VAL A 98 -13.72 0.37 -6.89
CA VAL A 98 -12.56 1.23 -7.13
C VAL A 98 -12.84 2.68 -6.71
N MET A 99 -14.01 3.22 -7.07
CA MET A 99 -14.40 4.57 -6.68
C MET A 99 -14.50 4.73 -5.15
N LEU A 100 -15.04 3.74 -4.44
CA LEU A 100 -15.08 3.73 -2.98
C LEU A 100 -13.67 3.73 -2.38
N VAL A 101 -12.78 2.88 -2.89
CA VAL A 101 -11.38 2.82 -2.43
C VAL A 101 -10.67 4.15 -2.64
N LEU A 102 -10.84 4.79 -3.81
CA LEU A 102 -10.25 6.11 -4.09
C LEU A 102 -10.80 7.18 -3.14
N LEU A 103 -12.10 7.17 -2.87
CA LEU A 103 -12.75 8.09 -1.92
C LEU A 103 -12.15 7.93 -0.51
N VAL A 104 -12.09 6.69 -0.01
CA VAL A 104 -11.48 6.38 1.28
C VAL A 104 -10.02 6.85 1.31
N CYS A 105 -9.21 6.48 0.32
CA CYS A 105 -7.82 6.93 0.21
C CYS A 105 -7.68 8.45 0.19
N PHE A 106 -8.60 9.16 -0.47
CA PHE A 106 -8.61 10.62 -0.51
C PHE A 106 -8.95 11.23 0.85
N PHE A 107 -10.01 10.76 1.52
CA PHE A 107 -10.39 11.24 2.86
C PHE A 107 -9.30 10.96 3.90
N PHE A 108 -8.72 9.76 3.87
CA PHE A 108 -7.69 9.35 4.83
C PHE A 108 -6.27 9.80 4.42
N ARG A 109 -6.06 10.48 3.29
CA ARG A 109 -4.72 10.87 2.81
C ARG A 109 -3.97 11.75 3.79
N TRP A 110 -4.68 12.68 4.44
CA TRP A 110 -4.12 13.55 5.48
C TRP A 110 -3.85 12.79 6.77
N TYR A 111 -4.71 11.83 7.12
CA TYR A 111 -4.51 10.96 8.28
C TYR A 111 -3.28 10.06 8.11
N VAL A 112 -3.09 9.46 6.92
CA VAL A 112 -1.90 8.68 6.58
C VAL A 112 -0.65 9.54 6.62
N ARG A 113 -0.67 10.74 6.03
CA ARG A 113 0.46 11.68 6.11
C ARG A 113 0.76 12.06 7.56
N TYR A 114 -0.25 12.41 8.33
CA TYR A 114 -0.11 12.72 9.74
C TYR A 114 0.51 11.56 10.51
N TRP A 115 0.04 10.33 10.30
CA TRP A 115 0.60 9.13 10.93
C TRP A 115 2.05 8.89 10.52
N VAL A 116 2.39 9.08 9.25
CA VAL A 116 3.78 8.97 8.77
C VAL A 116 4.66 10.01 9.48
N PHE A 117 4.22 11.28 9.55
CA PHE A 117 4.95 12.33 10.27
C PHE A 117 5.08 12.03 11.77
N TYR A 118 4.00 11.58 12.41
CA TYR A 118 3.97 11.20 13.82
C TYR A 118 4.96 10.06 14.12
N VAL A 119 4.94 9.01 13.30
CA VAL A 119 5.86 7.87 13.43
C VAL A 119 7.31 8.31 13.20
N GLN A 120 7.58 9.13 12.18
CA GLN A 120 8.92 9.67 11.92
C GLN A 120 9.43 10.52 13.10
N ALA A 121 8.58 11.39 13.66
CA ALA A 121 8.93 12.19 14.84
C ALA A 121 9.26 11.31 16.05
N LYS A 122 8.44 10.30 16.33
CA LYS A 122 8.65 9.35 17.44
C LYS A 122 9.87 8.46 17.23
N MET A 123 10.18 8.08 15.99
CA MET A 123 11.42 7.36 15.65
C MET A 123 12.65 8.25 15.84
N LYS A 124 12.57 9.54 15.50
CA LYS A 124 13.66 10.51 15.72
C LYS A 124 13.89 10.73 17.22
N GLU A 125 12.83 10.86 18.01
CA GLU A 125 12.90 10.93 19.48
C GLU A 125 13.56 9.68 20.07
N LYS A 126 13.16 8.48 19.63
CA LYS A 126 13.75 7.22 20.09
C LYS A 126 15.21 7.06 19.64
N LYS A 127 15.58 7.56 18.46
CA LYS A 127 16.98 7.64 17.98
C LYS A 127 17.78 8.62 18.84
N ASN A 128 17.22 9.78 19.18
CA ASN A 128 17.85 10.78 20.03
C ASN A 128 18.05 10.24 21.46
N ASN A 129 17.07 9.51 21.99
CA ASN A 129 17.16 8.85 23.31
C ASN A 129 18.11 7.64 23.32
N ARG A 130 18.39 7.02 22.16
CA ARG A 130 19.45 6.02 22.02
C ARG A 130 20.86 6.62 21.91
N ILE A 131 20.97 7.92 21.61
CA ILE A 131 22.19 8.73 21.70
C ILE A 131 22.19 9.49 23.05
N TYR A 132 21.71 8.84 24.10
CA TYR A 132 21.84 9.31 25.48
C TYR A 132 22.85 8.43 26.22
N GLU A 133 24.00 8.20 25.58
CA GLU A 133 25.24 8.12 26.36
C GLU A 133 25.54 9.55 26.82
N PRO A 134 26.03 9.78 28.05
CA PRO A 134 26.19 11.13 28.59
C PRO A 134 27.39 11.80 27.93
N ARG A 135 27.25 12.26 26.68
CA ARG A 135 28.24 13.14 26.04
C ARG A 135 28.41 14.44 26.82
N TYR A 136 27.39 14.85 27.58
CA TYR A 136 27.34 16.12 28.28
C TYR A 136 27.00 15.90 29.76
N SER A 137 27.84 16.47 30.63
CA SER A 137 27.66 16.48 32.08
C SER A 137 26.66 17.54 32.56
N TYR A 138 26.35 18.52 31.70
CA TYR A 138 25.49 19.66 31.98
C TYR A 138 24.52 19.94 30.82
N ASP A 139 23.35 20.50 31.14
CA ASP A 139 22.38 20.95 30.14
C ASP A 139 22.78 22.28 29.52
N ALA A 140 23.35 23.19 30.31
CA ALA A 140 23.92 24.43 29.80
C ALA A 140 25.10 24.96 30.63
N PHE A 141 26.08 25.58 29.97
CA PHE A 141 27.09 26.42 30.59
C PHE A 141 26.61 27.88 30.61
N LEU A 142 26.78 28.57 31.74
CA LEU A 142 26.35 29.96 31.90
C LEU A 142 27.54 30.91 31.80
N SER A 143 27.52 31.79 30.80
CA SER A 143 28.53 32.83 30.58
C SER A 143 27.95 34.21 30.84
N TYR A 144 28.52 34.93 31.80
CA TYR A 144 28.02 36.23 32.24
C TYR A 144 29.13 37.06 32.90
N ASN A 145 28.85 38.37 33.10
CA ASN A 145 29.79 39.28 33.75
C ASN A 145 29.56 39.27 35.27
N SER A 146 30.64 39.40 36.05
CA SER A 146 30.57 39.40 37.52
C SER A 146 29.68 40.51 38.11
N ALA A 147 29.46 41.62 37.41
CA ALA A 147 28.49 42.65 37.80
C ALA A 147 27.05 42.12 37.86
N ASN A 148 26.74 41.01 37.16
CA ASN A 148 25.44 40.38 37.12
C ASN A 148 25.30 39.19 38.10
N THR A 149 26.36 38.79 38.81
CA THR A 149 26.32 37.68 39.79
C THR A 149 25.15 37.77 40.78
N PRO A 150 24.83 38.93 41.39
CA PRO A 150 23.71 38.99 42.35
C PRO A 150 22.38 38.60 41.72
N TRP A 151 22.12 39.00 40.47
CA TRP A 151 20.89 38.67 39.77
C TRP A 151 20.88 37.20 39.33
N VAL A 152 22.00 36.70 38.81
CA VAL A 152 22.14 35.31 38.33
C VAL A 152 21.90 34.31 39.46
N VAL A 153 22.58 34.50 40.58
CA VAL A 153 22.51 33.58 41.73
C VAL A 153 21.14 33.65 42.42
N THR A 154 20.53 34.83 42.48
CA THR A 154 19.25 35.02 43.20
C THR A 154 18.04 34.61 42.37
N TYR A 155 18.06 34.81 41.06
CA TYR A 155 16.88 34.63 40.20
C TYR A 155 17.07 33.55 39.15
N LEU A 156 18.12 33.64 38.32
CA LEU A 156 18.25 32.78 37.14
C LEU A 156 18.55 31.32 37.50
N ILE A 157 19.57 31.08 38.34
CA ILE A 157 19.96 29.73 38.75
C ILE A 157 18.79 29.02 39.46
N PRO A 158 18.11 29.63 40.46
CA PRO A 158 16.96 29.00 41.10
C PRO A 158 15.80 28.73 40.14
N ALA A 159 15.55 29.62 39.18
CA ALA A 159 14.49 29.42 38.18
C ALA A 159 14.76 28.21 37.28
N LEU A 160 16.02 27.90 36.98
CA LEU A 160 16.41 26.81 36.07
C LEU A 160 16.74 25.49 36.77
N GLU A 161 17.36 25.53 37.97
CA GLU A 161 17.76 24.30 38.69
C GLU A 161 16.66 23.77 39.63
N VAL A 162 15.75 24.62 40.12
CA VAL A 162 14.76 24.23 41.15
C VAL A 162 13.36 23.98 40.57
N GLN A 163 12.91 24.78 39.60
CA GLN A 163 11.58 24.65 39.00
C GLN A 163 11.56 23.54 37.94
N GLU A 164 10.39 22.93 37.70
CA GLU A 164 10.24 21.91 36.65
C GLU A 164 9.96 22.56 35.28
N PRO A 165 10.64 22.13 34.20
CA PRO A 165 11.67 21.08 34.15
C PRO A 165 13.01 21.56 34.72
N LYS A 166 13.66 20.70 35.53
CA LYS A 166 14.98 21.00 36.13
C LYS A 166 16.10 20.86 35.10
N PHE A 167 16.95 21.88 35.01
CA PHE A 167 18.16 21.88 34.22
C PHE A 167 19.40 21.83 35.12
N LYS A 168 20.44 21.09 34.69
CA LYS A 168 21.73 21.08 35.37
C LYS A 168 22.68 22.09 34.71
N LEU A 169 23.02 23.16 35.41
CA LEU A 169 23.88 24.22 34.88
C LEU A 169 25.33 24.02 35.29
N CYS A 170 26.27 24.39 34.40
CA CYS A 170 27.66 24.61 34.73
C CYS A 170 27.89 26.11 34.97
N VAL A 171 28.31 26.46 36.18
CA VAL A 171 28.51 27.85 36.63
C VAL A 171 29.96 28.05 37.03
N HIS A 172 30.62 29.06 36.47
CA HIS A 172 32.07 29.22 36.61
C HIS A 172 32.54 29.43 38.06
N GLU A 173 31.73 30.02 38.95
CA GLU A 173 32.10 30.19 40.36
C GLU A 173 32.03 28.91 41.19
N ARG A 174 31.27 27.90 40.74
CA ARG A 174 31.00 26.66 41.51
C ARG A 174 31.71 25.44 40.91
N ASP A 175 31.70 25.34 39.59
CA ASP A 175 31.97 24.09 38.88
C ASP A 175 33.34 24.06 38.18
N PHE A 176 34.08 25.17 38.18
CA PHE A 176 35.42 25.22 37.58
C PHE A 176 36.46 24.53 38.48
N GLN A 177 37.38 23.80 37.84
CA GLN A 177 38.45 23.12 38.55
C GLN A 177 39.50 24.13 39.01
N VAL A 178 39.73 24.16 40.33
CA VAL A 178 40.77 25.00 40.93
C VAL A 178 42.15 24.48 40.52
N GLY A 179 42.99 25.38 40.02
CA GLY A 179 44.36 25.07 39.59
C GLY A 179 44.54 24.85 38.08
N SER A 180 43.45 24.68 37.33
CA SER A 180 43.46 24.67 35.86
C SER A 180 43.42 26.08 35.27
N LEU A 181 43.85 26.27 34.02
CA LEU A 181 43.77 27.57 33.36
C LEU A 181 42.29 27.95 33.15
N ILE A 182 41.98 29.25 33.30
CA ILE A 182 40.60 29.73 33.12
C ILE A 182 40.06 29.42 31.71
N THR A 183 40.92 29.51 30.70
CA THR A 183 40.57 29.17 29.31
C THR A 183 40.28 27.69 29.14
N GLU A 184 41.03 26.80 29.80
CA GLU A 184 40.77 25.35 29.75
C GLU A 184 39.45 25.02 30.42
N ASN A 185 39.20 25.58 31.61
CA ASN A 185 37.93 25.42 32.32
C ASN A 185 36.72 25.89 31.47
N ILE A 186 36.85 26.99 30.73
CA ILE A 186 35.79 27.48 29.83
C ILE A 186 35.56 26.50 28.68
N LEU A 187 36.62 26.04 28.01
CA LEU A 187 36.49 25.10 26.89
C LEU A 187 35.90 23.76 27.35
N GLU A 188 36.36 23.23 28.48
CA GLU A 188 35.81 22.02 29.09
C GLU A 188 34.34 22.19 29.49
N ALA A 189 33.97 23.36 30.03
CA ALA A 189 32.58 23.64 30.38
C ALA A 189 31.68 23.72 29.13
N ILE A 190 32.16 24.30 28.02
CA ILE A 190 31.45 24.33 26.73
C ILE A 190 31.31 22.92 26.17
N ASP A 191 32.38 22.12 26.20
CA ASP A 191 32.40 20.75 25.70
C ASP A 191 31.49 19.83 26.53
N ALA A 192 31.48 19.99 27.85
CA ALA A 192 30.67 19.21 28.77
C ALA A 192 29.21 19.67 28.85
N SER A 193 28.82 20.76 28.18
CA SER A 193 27.47 21.31 28.22
C SER A 193 26.74 21.14 26.90
N ARG A 194 25.43 20.82 26.91
CA ARG A 194 24.65 20.72 25.67
C ARG A 194 24.51 22.07 24.97
N LYS A 195 24.41 23.15 25.76
CA LYS A 195 24.20 24.52 25.32
C LYS A 195 25.06 25.50 26.12
N VAL A 196 25.21 26.72 25.61
CA VAL A 196 25.81 27.85 26.33
C VAL A 196 24.78 28.97 26.36
N ILE A 197 24.45 29.44 27.57
CA ILE A 197 23.54 30.56 27.80
C ILE A 197 24.40 31.80 28.03
N LEU A 198 24.18 32.83 27.23
CA LEU A 198 24.93 34.08 27.33
C LEU A 198 24.08 35.19 27.95
N ILE A 199 24.51 35.75 29.08
CA ILE A 199 23.83 36.89 29.70
C ILE A 199 24.45 38.18 29.17
N LEU A 200 23.78 38.76 28.17
CA LEU A 200 24.20 40.01 27.57
C LEU A 200 23.84 41.19 28.47
N SER A 201 24.87 41.89 28.94
CA SER A 201 24.79 43.18 29.63
C SER A 201 25.80 44.16 29.04
N GLU A 202 25.64 45.45 29.33
CA GLU A 202 26.61 46.46 28.89
C GLU A 202 28.03 46.14 29.42
N SER A 203 28.13 45.67 30.66
CA SER A 203 29.38 45.22 31.26
C SER A 203 29.95 44.00 30.53
N PHE A 204 29.12 43.03 30.16
CA PHE A 204 29.55 41.84 29.42
C PHE A 204 30.15 42.22 28.06
N ILE A 205 29.48 43.09 27.30
CA ILE A 205 29.94 43.52 25.98
C ILE A 205 31.29 44.24 26.07
N LYS A 206 31.51 45.03 27.14
CA LYS A 206 32.73 45.82 27.32
C LYS A 206 33.93 45.00 27.81
N SER A 207 33.73 43.94 28.60
CA SER A 207 34.86 43.20 29.21
C SER A 207 35.01 41.75 28.75
N GLU A 208 33.92 41.01 28.56
CA GLU A 208 33.96 39.55 28.35
C GLU A 208 33.73 39.12 26.89
N TRP A 209 33.07 39.96 26.09
CA TRP A 209 32.64 39.60 24.73
C TRP A 209 33.79 39.16 23.82
N CYS A 210 34.89 39.91 23.81
CA CYS A 210 36.03 39.60 22.94
C CYS A 210 36.65 38.23 23.31
N MET A 211 36.76 37.93 24.60
CA MET A 211 37.31 36.66 25.07
C MET A 211 36.35 35.50 24.79
N PHE A 212 35.05 35.72 24.97
CA PHE A 212 34.01 34.76 24.61
C PHE A 212 34.01 34.44 23.11
N GLU A 213 34.12 35.45 22.25
CA GLU A 213 34.18 35.27 20.79
C GLU A 213 35.38 34.42 20.39
N LEU A 214 36.55 34.66 21.00
CA LEU A 214 37.75 33.84 20.80
C LEU A 214 37.52 32.37 21.21
N HIS A 215 36.95 32.13 22.40
CA HIS A 215 36.66 30.77 22.88
C HIS A 215 35.65 30.05 21.99
N MET A 216 34.61 30.75 21.53
CA MET A 216 33.61 30.18 20.62
C MET A 216 34.20 29.88 19.25
N ALA A 217 35.08 30.74 18.72
CA ALA A 217 35.78 30.50 17.47
C ALA A 217 36.70 29.28 17.57
N GLN A 218 37.47 29.16 18.66
CA GLN A 218 38.29 27.98 18.94
C GLN A 218 37.44 26.71 18.98
N HIS A 219 36.33 26.71 19.73
CA HIS A 219 35.44 25.56 19.80
C HIS A 219 34.81 25.22 18.43
N LYS A 220 34.35 26.21 17.65
CA LYS A 220 33.80 25.98 16.30
C LYS A 220 34.81 25.37 15.33
N LEU A 221 36.09 25.74 15.43
CA LEU A 221 37.15 25.13 14.61
C LEU A 221 37.33 23.62 14.91
N PHE A 222 36.96 23.17 16.11
CA PHE A 222 37.03 21.76 16.50
C PHE A 222 35.70 21.01 16.36
N ASP A 223 34.55 21.71 16.35
CA ASP A 223 33.21 21.09 16.29
C ASP A 223 32.28 21.83 15.30
N ASP A 224 32.36 21.43 14.02
CA ASP A 224 31.78 22.12 12.84
C ASP A 224 30.23 22.05 12.75
N THR A 225 29.54 21.44 13.72
CA THR A 225 28.09 21.10 13.59
C THR A 225 27.20 21.40 14.79
N ARG A 226 27.67 22.14 15.80
CA ARG A 226 26.86 22.42 17.02
C ARG A 226 26.15 23.78 16.98
N ASP A 227 24.82 23.74 16.89
CA ASP A 227 23.95 24.85 17.30
C ASP A 227 23.94 24.93 18.84
N GLY A 228 24.99 25.50 19.44
CA GLY A 228 25.24 25.45 20.88
C GLY A 228 24.75 26.65 21.70
N LEU A 229 24.45 27.78 21.08
CA LEU A 229 24.18 29.04 21.80
C LEU A 229 22.67 29.25 22.02
N ILE A 230 22.30 29.74 23.20
CA ILE A 230 20.95 30.21 23.56
C ILE A 230 21.04 31.65 24.03
#